data_AF-A0A067CRT4-F1
#
_entry.id   AF-A0A067CRT4-F1
#
_cell.length_a   1.000
_cell.length_b   1.000
_cell.length_c   1.000
_cell.angle_alpha   90.00
_cell.angle_beta   90.00
_cell.angle_gamma   90.00
#
_symmetry.space_group_name_H-M   'P 1'
#
loop_
_entity.id
_entity.type
_entity.pdbx_description
1 polymer ?
#
loop_
_entity_poly.entity_id
_entity_poly.type
_entity_poly.pdbx_seq_one_letter_code
_entity_poly.pdbx_strand_id
1 'polypeptide(L)' 'MHVAAWLLLTALASFTYGEECVLRQNQGNTIDMLQRQLRSKSALDIRRKCIELGLNCGGA' A
#
# COMPACT_ATOMS: atom_id res chain seq x y z
N MET A 1 -11.09 1.41 -37.91
CA MET A 1 -10.12 2.02 -36.97
C MET A 1 -10.47 1.52 -35.58
N HIS A 2 -9.81 0.47 -35.09
CA HIS A 2 -10.07 -0.10 -33.75
C HIS A 2 -8.84 0.11 -32.88
N VAL A 3 -8.75 1.32 -32.34
CA VAL A 3 -7.77 1.67 -31.31
C VAL A 3 -8.41 1.32 -29.97
N ALA A 4 -8.12 0.13 -29.45
CA ALA A 4 -8.35 -0.20 -28.05
C ALA A 4 -7.09 -0.86 -27.48
N ALA A 5 -5.95 -0.23 -27.78
CA ALA A 5 -4.78 -0.34 -26.93
C ALA A 5 -5.02 0.52 -25.69
N TRP A 6 -4.45 0.10 -24.56
CA TRP A 6 -4.31 0.87 -23.32
C TRP A 6 -5.50 0.92 -22.36
N LEU A 7 -5.87 -0.22 -21.80
CA LEU A 7 -6.27 -0.28 -20.39
C LEU A 7 -5.40 -1.31 -19.67
N LEU A 8 -4.08 -1.07 -19.71
CA LEU A 8 -3.21 -1.39 -18.58
C LEU A 8 -3.75 -0.57 -17.41
N LEU A 9 -4.80 -1.08 -16.75
CA LEU A 9 -5.13 -0.67 -15.40
C LEU A 9 -3.91 -1.02 -14.56
N THR A 10 -3.00 -0.07 -14.42
CA THR A 10 -2.28 0.11 -13.17
C THR A 10 -3.36 0.36 -12.13
N ALA A 11 -4.00 -0.72 -11.68
CA ALA A 11 -4.73 -0.72 -10.44
C ALA A 11 -3.70 -0.25 -9.41
N LEU A 12 -3.76 1.02 -9.02
CA LEU A 12 -3.44 1.36 -7.64
C LEU A 12 -4.30 0.38 -6.85
N ALA A 13 -3.71 -0.72 -6.41
CA ALA A 13 -4.45 -1.75 -5.71
C ALA A 13 -4.94 -1.09 -4.43
N SER A 14 -6.18 -0.63 -4.43
CA SER A 14 -6.79 0.07 -3.31
C SER A 14 -6.60 -0.78 -2.06
N PHE A 15 -6.24 -0.14 -0.95
CA PHE A 15 -6.14 -0.84 0.32
C PHE A 15 -7.55 -1.26 0.73
N THR A 16 -7.70 -2.53 1.07
CA THR A 16 -8.90 -3.01 1.75
C THR A 16 -8.91 -2.52 3.19
N TYR A 17 -10.10 -2.51 3.81
CA TYR A 17 -10.21 -2.16 5.22
C TYR A 17 -9.30 -3.01 6.12
N GLY A 18 -9.19 -4.32 5.86
CA GLY A 18 -8.30 -5.20 6.61
C GLY A 18 -6.83 -4.83 6.46
N GLU A 19 -6.38 -4.46 5.26
CA GLU A 19 -5.02 -3.99 5.02
C GLU A 19 -4.74 -2.66 5.73
N GLU A 20 -5.72 -1.74 5.76
CA GLU A 20 -5.60 -0.50 6.55
C GLU A 20 -5.55 -0.80 8.06
N CYS A 21 -6.32 -1.76 8.56
CA CYS A 21 -6.24 -2.23 9.95
C CYS A 21 -4.84 -2.78 10.28
N VAL A 22 -4.20 -3.49 9.36
CA VAL A 22 -2.83 -3.96 9.53
C VAL A 22 -1.87 -2.78 9.70
N LEU A 23 -1.97 -1.75 8.86
CA LEU A 23 -1.14 -0.54 8.97
C LEU A 23 -1.34 0.16 10.33
N ARG A 24 -2.59 0.29 10.79
CA ARG A 24 -2.92 0.96 12.07
C ARG A 24 -2.39 0.21 13.30
N GLN A 25 -2.41 -1.13 13.26
CA GLN A 25 -1.94 -1.98 14.35
C GLN A 25 -0.42 -2.11 14.41
N ASN A 26 0.27 -1.85 13.30
CA ASN A 26 1.71 -2.04 13.16
C ASN A 26 2.45 -0.70 13.01
N GLN A 27 1.96 0.37 13.65
CA GLN A 27 2.67 1.64 13.69
C GLN A 27 4.03 1.47 14.35
N GLY A 28 5.05 2.12 13.80
CA GLY A 28 6.44 1.96 14.21
C GLY A 28 7.20 0.84 13.50
N ASN A 29 6.52 -0.10 12.83
CA ASN A 29 7.21 -1.09 12.01
C ASN A 29 7.91 -0.46 10.81
N THR A 30 9.03 -1.04 10.39
CA THR A 30 9.69 -0.69 9.14
C THR A 30 8.78 -1.00 7.95
N ILE A 31 9.00 -0.30 6.83
CA ILE A 31 8.24 -0.55 5.59
C ILE A 31 8.42 -1.99 5.09
N ASP A 32 9.61 -2.56 5.26
CA ASP A 32 9.92 -3.95 4.88
C ASP A 32 9.11 -4.97 5.71
N MET A 33 8.97 -4.74 7.02
CA MET A 33 8.11 -5.57 7.88
C MET A 33 6.64 -5.49 7.45
N LEU A 34 6.13 -4.29 7.12
CA LEU A 34 4.77 -4.11 6.63
C LEU A 34 4.56 -4.78 5.27
N GLN A 35 5.54 -4.72 4.38
CA GLN A 35 5.47 -5.35 3.05
C GLN A 35 5.41 -6.88 3.13
N ARG A 36 6.07 -7.49 4.11
CA ARG A 36 5.97 -8.94 4.36
C ARG A 36 4.57 -9.38 4.79
N GLN A 37 3.81 -8.50 5.46
CA GLN A 37 2.41 -8.74 5.84
C GLN A 37 1.46 -8.41 4.68
N LEU A 38 1.73 -7.34 3.95
CA LEU A 38 0.93 -6.83 2.85
C LEU A 38 1.55 -7.21 1.50
N ARG A 39 1.67 -8.52 1.24
CA ARG A 39 2.43 -9.07 0.09
C ARG A 39 1.95 -8.59 -1.28
N SER A 40 0.70 -8.14 -1.37
CA SER A 40 0.08 -7.58 -2.58
C SER A 40 0.45 -6.11 -2.82
N LYS A 41 1.10 -5.42 -1.88
CA LYS A 41 1.41 -3.99 -1.93
C LYS A 41 2.90 -3.74 -2.07
N SER A 42 3.24 -2.72 -2.86
CA SER A 42 4.63 -2.26 -2.92
C SER A 42 5.00 -1.45 -1.67
N ALA A 43 6.30 -1.40 -1.36
CA ALA A 43 6.81 -0.50 -0.31
C ALA A 43 6.38 0.96 -0.51
N LEU A 44 6.30 1.41 -1.77
CA LEU A 44 5.88 2.76 -2.13
C LEU A 44 4.40 2.98 -1.82
N ASP A 45 3.53 2.03 -2.17
CA ASP A 45 2.10 2.12 -1.90
C ASP A 45 1.82 2.10 -0.39
N ILE A 46 2.53 1.25 0.36
CA ILE A 46 2.46 1.20 1.82
C ILE A 46 2.86 2.54 2.43
N ARG A 47 3.99 3.12 2.01
CA ARG A 47 4.45 4.43 2.51
C ARG A 47 3.43 5.52 2.19
N ARG A 48 2.92 5.57 0.95
CA ARG A 48 1.90 6.55 0.55
C ARG A 48 0.65 6.41 1.41
N LYS A 49 0.15 5.19 1.61
CA LYS A 49 -1.06 4.95 2.39
C LYS A 49 -0.87 5.29 3.86
N CYS A 50 0.29 5.01 4.45
CA CYS A 50 0.59 5.43 5.80
C CYS A 50 0.53 6.96 5.97
N ILE A 51 1.07 7.72 5.01
CA ILE A 51 0.98 9.20 5.03
C ILE A 51 -0.48 9.64 4.91
N GLU A 52 -1.25 9.06 3.98
CA GLU A 52 -2.67 9.36 3.78
C GLU A 52 -3.50 9.12 5.06
N LEU A 53 -3.18 8.07 5.81
CA LEU A 53 -3.86 7.71 7.06
C LEU A 53 -3.30 8.41 8.30
N GLY A 54 -2.25 9.24 8.16
CA GLY A 54 -1.59 9.91 9.28
C GLY A 54 -0.84 8.96 10.23
N LEU A 55 -0.38 7.82 9.73
CA LEU A 55 0.28 6.77 10.51
C LEU A 55 1.81 6.91 10.42
N ASN A 56 2.48 6.61 11.54
CA ASN A 56 3.94 6.53 11.57
C ASN A 56 4.40 5.14 11.12
N CYS A 57 4.70 4.99 9.83
CA CYS A 57 5.29 3.77 9.25
C CYS A 57 6.72 4.05 8.80
N GLY A 58 7.65 3.12 9.06
CA GLY A 58 9.07 3.32 8.77
C GLY A 58 9.88 3.83 9.96
N GLY A 59 9.44 3.52 11.19
CA GLY A 59 10.29 3.66 12.37
C GLY A 59 11.54 2.80 12.20
N ALA A 60 12.71 3.42 12.42
CA ALA A 60 14.01 2.77 12.34
C ALA A 60 14.28 1.91 13.57
#